data_AF-A0A851M506-F1
#
_entry.id   AF-A0A851M506-F1
#
_cell.length_a   1.000
_cell.length_b   1.000
_cell.length_c   1.000
_cell.angle_alpha   90.00
_cell.angle_beta   90.00
_cell.angle_gamma   90.00
#
_symmetry.space_group_name_H-M   'P 1'
#
loop_
_entity.id
_entity.type
_entity.pdbx_description
1 polymer ?
#
loop_
_entity_poly.entity_id
_entity_poly.type
_entity_poly.pdbx_seq_one_letter_code
_entity_poly.pdbx_strand_id
1 'polypeptide(L)'
;EEFDFFERLLVPRVARVCKSDVGGDKVLQKKWTTFLKAQLVCSQPGRFPFNVIHHAFALPRRRGGADFYAVFTSQWQAGRAGSAAVCAYSREALEEVFEGKYKELNKESSRWSVYGGPDMRPRPGSCSVGPSSDKALTFMKDHFLMDGKVSPIQGQPLLVKTDVTYTRIAVDETQGVSGATYRVMFLATAEGFLHKAVELPGGPHIVESIQLFGTAEPVKNLLLAPRKGILYVGYSAGVLQVPLANCSLHRSCAECVLARDPYCAW
;
A
#
# COMPACT_ATOMS: atom_id res chain seq x y z
N GLU A 1 7.36 -10.19 -21.72
CA GLU A 1 6.72 -9.64 -20.50
C GLU A 1 7.16 -10.48 -19.30
N GLU A 2 6.96 -10.02 -18.05
CA GLU A 2 7.39 -10.80 -16.87
C GLU A 2 6.50 -12.00 -16.58
N PHE A 3 5.22 -11.88 -16.90
CA PHE A 3 4.24 -12.93 -16.74
C PHE A 3 3.70 -13.28 -18.12
N ASP A 4 3.57 -14.57 -18.38
CA ASP A 4 2.92 -15.10 -19.57
C ASP A 4 1.49 -15.50 -19.17
N PHE A 5 0.52 -14.71 -19.59
CA PHE A 5 -0.90 -14.91 -19.31
C PHE A 5 -1.71 -14.54 -20.55
N PHE A 6 -2.91 -15.12 -20.70
CA PHE A 6 -3.76 -14.92 -21.89
C PHE A 6 -4.08 -13.43 -22.16
N GLU A 7 -4.05 -12.60 -21.12
CA GLU A 7 -4.19 -11.15 -21.18
C GLU A 7 -3.01 -10.48 -20.47
N ARG A 8 -2.70 -9.23 -20.86
CA ARG A 8 -1.65 -8.44 -20.21
C ARG A 8 -1.92 -8.32 -18.72
N LEU A 9 -1.03 -8.89 -17.91
CA LEU A 9 -1.16 -8.89 -16.45
C LEU A 9 -0.64 -7.59 -15.84
N LEU A 10 -1.49 -6.89 -15.10
CA LEU A 10 -1.08 -5.78 -14.23
C LEU A 10 -0.46 -6.33 -12.95
N VAL A 11 0.63 -5.70 -12.50
CA VAL A 11 1.37 -6.15 -11.31
C VAL A 11 1.72 -4.94 -10.47
N PRO A 12 1.25 -4.87 -9.21
CA PRO A 12 1.57 -3.75 -8.35
C PRO A 12 3.01 -3.89 -7.87
N ARG A 13 3.73 -2.76 -7.87
CA ARG A 13 5.15 -2.71 -7.55
C ARG A 13 5.42 -1.73 -6.42
N VAL A 14 6.34 -2.12 -5.55
CA VAL A 14 7.05 -1.19 -4.68
C VAL A 14 8.46 -1.00 -5.25
N ALA A 15 8.94 0.23 -5.26
CA ALA A 15 10.29 0.55 -5.70
C ALA A 15 10.99 1.42 -4.66
N ARG A 16 12.32 1.34 -4.59
CA ARG A 16 13.15 2.17 -3.73
C ARG A 16 14.32 2.77 -4.52
N VAL A 17 14.75 3.95 -4.07
CA VAL A 17 15.99 4.62 -4.45
C VAL A 17 16.63 5.21 -3.20
N CYS A 18 17.95 5.30 -3.17
CA CYS A 18 18.66 5.95 -2.09
C CYS A 18 18.63 7.47 -2.28
N LYS A 19 18.33 8.22 -1.22
CA LYS A 19 18.31 9.68 -1.25
C LYS A 19 19.67 10.28 -1.66
N SER A 20 20.76 9.59 -1.35
CA SER A 20 22.14 9.98 -1.66
C SER A 20 22.61 9.53 -3.05
N ASP A 21 21.75 8.97 -3.89
CA ASP A 21 22.13 8.51 -5.22
C ASP A 21 22.38 9.70 -6.17
N VAL A 22 23.59 9.76 -6.73
CA VAL A 22 24.06 10.84 -7.60
C VAL A 22 24.26 10.38 -9.05
N GLY A 23 23.92 9.13 -9.37
CA GLY A 23 24.27 8.51 -10.64
C GLY A 23 25.66 7.89 -10.64
N GLY A 24 26.02 7.23 -11.74
CA GLY A 24 27.36 6.65 -11.93
C GLY A 24 28.27 7.53 -12.79
N ASP A 25 29.58 7.30 -12.68
CA ASP A 25 30.60 8.12 -13.35
C ASP A 25 30.71 7.84 -14.85
N LYS A 26 30.74 6.55 -15.24
CA LYS A 26 30.83 6.13 -16.66
C LYS A 26 29.57 5.40 -17.11
N VAL A 27 29.10 4.46 -16.28
CA VAL A 27 27.86 3.70 -16.50
C VAL A 27 26.74 4.36 -15.71
N LEU A 28 25.51 4.42 -16.24
CA LEU A 28 24.35 5.06 -15.58
C LEU A 28 24.59 6.54 -15.20
N GLN A 29 25.30 7.30 -16.04
CA GLN A 29 25.43 8.76 -15.88
C GLN A 29 24.05 9.43 -15.84
N LYS A 30 23.81 10.23 -14.78
CA LYS A 30 22.53 10.92 -14.53
C LYS A 30 21.31 9.97 -14.45
N LYS A 31 21.53 8.69 -14.10
CA LYS A 31 20.49 7.67 -13.91
C LYS A 31 20.63 7.04 -12.53
N TRP A 32 19.52 6.57 -11.96
CA TRP A 32 19.54 5.89 -10.66
C TRP A 32 20.46 4.66 -10.69
N THR A 33 21.37 4.60 -9.73
CA THR A 33 22.27 3.46 -9.48
C THR A 33 21.74 2.54 -8.37
N THR A 34 20.73 3.03 -7.64
CA THR A 34 20.14 2.37 -6.47
C THR A 34 18.68 1.94 -6.67
N PHE A 35 18.14 2.09 -7.89
CA PHE A 35 16.76 1.73 -8.20
C PHE A 35 16.55 0.21 -8.18
N LEU A 36 15.67 -0.25 -7.29
CA LEU A 36 15.17 -1.62 -7.24
C LEU A 36 13.65 -1.62 -7.12
N LYS A 37 12.99 -2.63 -7.69
CA LYS A 37 11.55 -2.84 -7.53
C LYS A 37 11.19 -4.30 -7.26
N ALA A 38 10.13 -4.50 -6.48
CA ALA A 38 9.60 -5.82 -6.11
C ALA A 38 8.09 -5.89 -6.32
N GLN A 39 7.54 -7.09 -6.44
CA GLN A 39 6.09 -7.31 -6.54
C GLN A 39 5.45 -7.14 -5.17
N LEU A 40 4.34 -6.40 -5.10
CA LEU A 40 3.41 -6.46 -3.97
C LEU A 40 2.38 -7.57 -4.22
N VAL A 41 2.07 -8.36 -3.19
CA VAL A 41 1.03 -9.38 -3.27
C VAL A 41 -0.16 -8.96 -2.41
N CYS A 42 -1.36 -9.01 -2.97
CA CYS A 42 -2.61 -8.85 -2.22
C CYS A 42 -3.63 -9.83 -2.79
N SER A 43 -3.83 -10.98 -2.14
CA SER A 43 -4.63 -12.09 -2.68
C SER A 43 -5.17 -13.00 -1.58
N GLN A 44 -6.29 -13.66 -1.84
CA GLN A 44 -6.84 -14.70 -0.97
C GLN A 44 -6.80 -16.06 -1.67
N PRO A 45 -6.62 -17.18 -0.92
CA PRO A 45 -6.72 -18.51 -1.49
C PRO A 45 -8.06 -18.71 -2.22
N GLY A 46 -8.02 -19.32 -3.41
CA GLY A 46 -9.21 -19.64 -4.20
C GLY A 46 -9.92 -18.44 -4.86
N ARG A 47 -9.32 -17.25 -4.85
CA ARG A 47 -9.86 -16.04 -5.50
C ARG A 47 -8.83 -15.40 -6.43
N PHE A 48 -9.30 -14.62 -7.41
CA PHE A 48 -8.42 -13.79 -8.23
C PHE A 48 -7.66 -12.77 -7.36
N PRO A 49 -6.39 -12.47 -7.68
CA PRO A 49 -5.59 -11.53 -6.90
C PRO A 49 -6.04 -10.09 -7.12
N PHE A 50 -5.86 -9.24 -6.11
CA PHE A 50 -6.03 -7.80 -6.21
C PHE A 50 -4.74 -7.17 -6.72
N ASN A 51 -4.61 -7.08 -8.04
CA ASN A 51 -3.37 -6.76 -8.74
C ASN A 51 -3.30 -5.34 -9.33
N VAL A 52 -4.32 -4.52 -9.09
CA VAL A 52 -4.33 -3.09 -9.45
C VAL A 52 -4.28 -2.27 -8.17
N ILE A 53 -3.17 -1.57 -7.93
CA ILE A 53 -3.01 -0.66 -6.78
C ILE A 53 -3.54 0.74 -7.11
N HIS A 54 -4.34 1.33 -6.22
CA HIS A 54 -4.90 2.68 -6.41
C HIS A 54 -4.24 3.75 -5.54
N HIS A 55 -3.91 3.40 -4.29
CA HIS A 55 -3.27 4.32 -3.35
C HIS A 55 -2.53 3.55 -2.25
N ALA A 56 -1.50 4.17 -1.69
CA ALA A 56 -0.76 3.65 -0.54
C ALA A 56 -0.56 4.76 0.51
N PHE A 57 -0.53 4.37 1.78
CA PHE A 57 -0.33 5.24 2.93
C PHE A 57 0.73 4.64 3.83
N ALA A 58 1.72 5.43 4.24
CA ALA A 58 2.75 5.02 5.18
C ALA A 58 2.36 5.47 6.59
N LEU A 59 2.02 4.52 7.47
CA LEU A 59 1.73 4.77 8.88
C LEU A 59 3.04 4.71 9.68
N PRO A 60 3.56 5.83 10.20
CA PRO A 60 4.80 5.84 10.96
C PRO A 60 4.66 5.03 12.26
N ARG A 61 5.67 4.21 12.58
CA ARG A 61 5.71 3.45 13.84
C ARG A 61 6.48 4.25 14.90
N ARG A 62 6.08 4.13 16.18
CA ARG A 62 6.76 4.78 17.32
C ARG A 62 8.26 4.47 17.40
N ARG A 63 8.67 3.24 17.04
CA ARG A 63 10.07 2.76 17.09
C ARG A 63 10.86 3.07 15.81
N GLY A 64 10.35 3.95 14.94
CA GLY A 64 10.92 4.25 13.63
C GLY A 64 10.48 3.26 12.55
N GLY A 65 10.50 3.72 11.30
CA GLY A 65 9.92 3.00 10.17
C GLY A 65 8.43 3.27 9.99
N ALA A 66 7.82 2.51 9.08
CA ALA A 66 6.41 2.61 8.78
C ALA A 66 5.83 1.25 8.39
N ASP A 67 4.54 1.08 8.66
CA ASP A 67 3.72 0.06 7.99
C ASP A 67 3.04 0.71 6.79
N PHE A 68 2.99 0.02 5.66
CA PHE A 68 2.45 0.52 4.41
C PHE A 68 1.09 -0.11 4.14
N TYR A 69 0.03 0.70 4.15
CA TYR A 69 -1.33 0.29 3.83
C TYR A 69 -1.63 0.66 2.39
N ALA A 70 -2.15 -0.26 1.60
CA ALA A 70 -2.51 0.01 0.21
C ALA A 70 -3.86 -0.57 -0.16
N VAL A 71 -4.56 0.14 -1.04
CA VAL A 71 -5.88 -0.26 -1.58
C VAL A 71 -5.73 -0.78 -3.00
N PHE A 72 -6.38 -1.90 -3.26
CA PHE A 72 -6.25 -2.66 -4.50
C PHE A 72 -7.62 -3.05 -5.05
N THR A 73 -7.68 -3.27 -6.37
CA THR A 73 -8.78 -3.98 -7.04
C THR A 73 -8.21 -5.15 -7.85
N SER A 74 -9.07 -6.10 -8.20
CA SER A 74 -8.76 -7.13 -9.21
C SER A 74 -8.93 -6.55 -10.61
N GLN A 75 -8.03 -6.85 -11.56
CA GLN A 75 -8.24 -6.52 -12.97
C GLN A 75 -9.38 -7.33 -13.60
N TRP A 76 -9.69 -8.49 -13.03
CA TRP A 76 -10.79 -9.36 -13.47
C TRP A 76 -12.03 -9.07 -12.64
N GLN A 77 -12.60 -7.89 -12.84
CA GLN A 77 -13.83 -7.48 -12.16
C GLN A 77 -15.03 -8.26 -12.73
N ALA A 78 -15.80 -8.90 -11.85
CA ALA A 78 -17.14 -9.37 -12.17
C ALA A 78 -18.15 -8.41 -11.52
N GLY A 79 -19.02 -7.76 -12.31
CA GLY A 79 -20.11 -6.89 -11.82
C GLY A 79 -19.86 -5.38 -11.98
N ARG A 80 -20.76 -4.55 -11.40
CA ARG A 80 -20.83 -3.08 -11.63
C ARG A 80 -19.73 -2.25 -10.96
N ALA A 81 -19.07 -2.76 -9.91
CA ALA A 81 -17.96 -2.05 -9.24
C ALA A 81 -16.79 -2.97 -8.77
N GLY A 82 -16.83 -4.26 -9.12
CA GLY A 82 -15.82 -5.24 -8.73
C GLY A 82 -15.68 -5.43 -7.21
N SER A 83 -14.50 -5.87 -6.77
CA SER A 83 -14.14 -5.97 -5.36
C SER A 83 -12.84 -5.22 -5.08
N ALA A 84 -12.74 -4.65 -3.88
CA ALA A 84 -11.55 -3.97 -3.40
C ALA A 84 -10.99 -4.65 -2.15
N ALA A 85 -9.68 -4.53 -1.99
CA ALA A 85 -8.96 -5.04 -0.84
C ALA A 85 -8.03 -3.98 -0.24
N VAL A 86 -7.80 -4.08 1.07
CA VAL A 86 -6.76 -3.36 1.79
C VAL A 86 -5.72 -4.36 2.24
N CYS A 87 -4.46 -4.17 1.86
CA CYS A 87 -3.33 -4.94 2.37
C CYS A 87 -2.37 -4.04 3.14
N ALA A 88 -1.80 -4.55 4.22
CA ALA A 88 -0.78 -3.88 5.02
C ALA A 88 0.55 -4.63 4.91
N TYR A 89 1.66 -3.91 4.74
CA TYR A 89 3.00 -4.45 4.56
C TYR A 89 3.95 -3.83 5.57
N SER A 90 4.78 -4.63 6.23
CA SER A 90 5.81 -4.11 7.14
C SER A 90 7.04 -3.68 6.35
N ARG A 91 7.73 -2.64 6.83
CA ARG A 91 9.06 -2.27 6.29
C ARG A 91 10.01 -3.45 6.27
N GLU A 92 9.97 -4.29 7.30
CA GLU A 92 10.86 -5.45 7.43
C GLU A 92 10.66 -6.45 6.27
N ALA A 93 9.41 -6.71 5.86
CA ALA A 93 9.12 -7.57 4.71
C ALA A 93 9.57 -6.96 3.37
N LEU A 94 9.50 -5.63 3.24
CA LEU A 94 10.04 -4.94 2.06
C LEU A 94 11.57 -5.08 2.01
N GLU A 95 12.24 -4.81 3.13
CA GLU A 95 13.70 -4.88 3.25
C GLU A 95 14.22 -6.29 2.95
N GLU A 96 13.60 -7.32 3.52
CA GLU A 96 13.95 -8.73 3.26
C GLU A 96 13.93 -9.04 1.75
N VAL A 97 12.89 -8.61 1.04
CA VAL A 97 12.77 -8.83 -0.41
C VAL A 97 13.82 -8.06 -1.21
N PHE A 98 14.13 -6.83 -0.82
CA PHE A 98 15.16 -6.05 -1.50
C PHE A 98 16.59 -6.53 -1.21
N GLU A 99 16.81 -7.27 -0.14
CA GLU A 99 18.06 -7.98 0.16
C GLU A 99 18.11 -9.41 -0.45
N GLY A 100 17.02 -9.86 -1.07
CA GLY A 100 16.88 -11.19 -1.70
C GLY A 100 17.58 -11.34 -3.06
N LYS A 101 17.16 -12.33 -3.86
CA LYS A 101 17.70 -12.56 -5.21
C LYS A 101 17.06 -11.64 -6.24
N TYR A 102 17.82 -11.30 -7.29
CA TYR A 102 17.33 -10.54 -8.45
C TYR A 102 16.68 -11.49 -9.45
N LYS A 103 15.78 -10.96 -10.27
CA LYS A 103 15.38 -11.58 -11.53
C LYS A 103 16.28 -11.11 -12.65
N GLU A 104 16.52 -12.01 -13.59
CA GLU A 104 17.26 -11.79 -14.82
C GLU A 104 16.37 -12.13 -16.02
N LEU A 105 16.39 -11.29 -17.06
CA LEU A 105 15.72 -11.56 -18.32
C LEU A 105 16.67 -12.28 -19.26
N ASN A 106 16.37 -13.55 -19.56
CA ASN A 106 17.07 -14.27 -20.62
C ASN A 106 16.69 -13.66 -21.97
N LYS A 107 17.66 -13.06 -22.66
CA LYS A 107 17.43 -12.31 -23.92
C LYS A 107 17.05 -13.21 -25.11
N GLU A 108 17.43 -14.48 -25.08
CA GLU A 108 17.15 -15.44 -26.15
C GLU A 108 15.74 -15.99 -26.05
N SER A 109 15.33 -16.42 -24.86
CA SER A 109 13.99 -16.96 -24.61
C SER A 109 12.95 -15.90 -24.25
N SER A 110 13.38 -14.67 -23.98
CA SER A 110 12.54 -13.58 -23.45
C SER A 110 11.80 -13.95 -22.16
N ARG A 111 12.38 -14.86 -21.37
CA ARG A 111 11.82 -15.34 -20.09
C ARG A 111 12.61 -14.80 -18.92
N TRP A 112 11.90 -14.48 -17.84
CA TRP A 112 12.52 -14.10 -16.58
C TRP A 112 12.83 -15.33 -15.73
N SER A 113 14.01 -15.34 -15.13
CA SER A 113 14.47 -16.38 -14.20
C SER A 113 15.15 -15.75 -12.99
N VAL A 114 15.36 -16.55 -11.94
CA VAL A 114 16.14 -16.12 -10.78
C VAL A 114 17.60 -16.00 -11.21
N TYR A 115 18.24 -14.88 -10.89
CA TYR A 115 19.68 -14.72 -11.09
C TYR A 115 20.45 -15.70 -10.18
N GLY A 116 21.15 -16.65 -10.80
CA GLY A 116 21.93 -17.69 -10.12
C GLY A 116 23.43 -17.44 -10.06
N GLY A 117 23.91 -16.30 -10.55
CA GLY A 117 25.33 -15.96 -10.55
C GLY A 117 25.87 -15.57 -9.17
N PRO A 118 27.19 -15.25 -9.08
CA PRO A 118 27.82 -14.92 -7.81
C PRO A 118 27.28 -13.60 -7.23
N ASP A 119 27.23 -13.53 -5.90
CA ASP A 119 26.87 -12.30 -5.20
C ASP A 119 27.96 -11.23 -5.36
N MET A 120 27.55 -9.99 -5.60
CA MET A 120 28.46 -8.85 -5.79
C MET A 120 28.55 -8.00 -4.52
N ARG A 121 29.76 -7.51 -4.18
CA ARG A 121 30.00 -6.62 -3.04
C ARG A 121 30.71 -5.33 -3.49
N PRO A 122 30.25 -4.13 -3.06
CA PRO A 122 29.00 -3.87 -2.34
C PRO A 122 27.77 -4.31 -3.16
N ARG A 123 26.66 -4.61 -2.46
CA ARG A 123 25.46 -5.15 -3.10
C ARG A 123 24.88 -4.14 -4.10
N PRO A 124 24.68 -4.50 -5.37
CA PRO A 124 24.07 -3.62 -6.35
C PRO A 124 22.69 -3.13 -5.88
N GLY A 125 22.43 -1.83 -5.92
CA GLY A 125 21.18 -1.26 -5.44
C GLY A 125 21.13 -0.90 -3.94
N SER A 126 22.22 -1.12 -3.20
CA SER A 126 22.34 -0.71 -1.78
C SER A 126 22.78 0.76 -1.63
N CYS A 127 22.45 1.37 -0.50
CA CYS A 127 22.84 2.75 -0.19
C CYS A 127 24.29 2.83 0.34
N SER A 128 25.27 2.35 -0.43
CA SER A 128 26.68 2.42 -0.04
C SER A 128 27.19 3.87 0.07
N VAL A 129 28.11 4.12 0.99
CA VAL A 129 28.72 5.45 1.23
C VAL A 129 29.69 5.87 0.12
N GLY A 130 30.08 4.95 -0.78
CA GLY A 130 30.95 5.23 -1.93
C GLY A 130 30.32 4.86 -3.27
N PRO A 131 30.90 5.35 -4.39
CA PRO A 131 30.40 5.10 -5.74
C PRO A 131 30.42 3.60 -6.07
N SER A 132 29.35 3.12 -6.71
CA SER A 132 29.28 1.74 -7.19
C SER A 132 30.28 1.51 -8.32
N SER A 133 30.91 0.33 -8.34
CA SER A 133 31.84 -0.03 -9.42
C SER A 133 31.10 -0.12 -10.77
N ASP A 134 31.81 0.16 -11.87
CA ASP A 134 31.24 0.04 -13.24
C ASP A 134 30.63 -1.35 -13.50
N LYS A 135 31.23 -2.41 -12.91
CA LYS A 135 30.71 -3.78 -12.98
C LYS A 135 29.34 -3.91 -12.30
N ALA A 136 29.19 -3.35 -11.09
CA ALA A 136 27.93 -3.34 -10.36
C ALA A 136 26.85 -2.49 -11.06
N LEU A 137 27.25 -1.35 -11.63
CA LEU A 137 26.34 -0.47 -12.39
C LEU A 137 25.86 -1.12 -13.70
N THR A 138 26.75 -1.86 -14.39
CA THR A 138 26.39 -2.64 -15.58
C THR A 138 25.42 -3.77 -15.21
N PHE A 139 25.62 -4.43 -14.07
CA PHE A 139 24.69 -5.43 -13.55
C PHE A 139 23.30 -4.82 -13.28
N MET A 140 23.23 -3.69 -12.58
CA MET A 140 21.96 -3.01 -12.22
C MET A 140 21.12 -2.61 -13.44
N LYS A 141 21.76 -2.32 -14.58
CA LYS A 141 21.05 -1.97 -15.81
C LYS A 141 20.08 -3.06 -16.24
N ASP A 142 20.48 -4.32 -16.06
CA ASP A 142 19.71 -5.49 -16.48
C ASP A 142 19.02 -6.19 -15.28
N HIS A 143 19.36 -5.83 -14.03
CA HIS A 143 18.90 -6.48 -12.79
C HIS A 143 18.29 -5.48 -11.77
N PHE A 144 17.17 -4.84 -12.13
CA PHE A 144 16.46 -3.91 -11.26
C PHE A 144 15.21 -4.51 -10.58
N LEU A 145 14.88 -5.76 -10.88
CA LEU A 145 13.68 -6.45 -10.45
C LEU A 145 14.04 -7.55 -9.44
N MET A 146 13.39 -7.55 -8.29
CA MET A 146 13.57 -8.61 -7.28
C MET A 146 12.76 -9.86 -7.64
N ASP A 147 13.29 -11.04 -7.30
CA ASP A 147 12.58 -12.31 -7.43
C ASP A 147 11.54 -12.51 -6.32
N GLY A 148 11.93 -12.14 -5.09
CA GLY A 148 11.06 -12.13 -3.94
C GLY A 148 9.81 -11.27 -4.14
N LYS A 149 8.73 -11.69 -3.49
CA LYS A 149 7.45 -10.99 -3.48
C LYS A 149 7.17 -10.49 -2.07
N VAL A 150 6.69 -9.26 -1.95
CA VAL A 150 6.33 -8.68 -0.66
C VAL A 150 4.92 -9.13 -0.31
N SER A 151 4.82 -10.00 0.70
CA SER A 151 3.55 -10.49 1.25
C SER A 151 3.00 -9.53 2.31
N PRO A 152 1.67 -9.43 2.47
CA PRO A 152 1.07 -8.62 3.52
C PRO A 152 1.36 -9.23 4.90
N ILE A 153 1.27 -8.41 5.96
CA ILE A 153 1.64 -8.77 7.34
C ILE A 153 0.95 -10.05 7.82
N GLN A 154 -0.32 -10.26 7.47
CA GLN A 154 -1.11 -11.44 7.84
C GLN A 154 -1.13 -12.53 6.75
N GLY A 155 -0.32 -12.41 5.70
CA GLY A 155 -0.33 -13.31 4.53
C GLY A 155 -1.56 -13.19 3.63
N GLN A 156 -2.55 -12.39 4.01
CA GLN A 156 -3.80 -12.13 3.28
C GLN A 156 -4.23 -10.66 3.43
N PRO A 157 -5.20 -10.17 2.63
CA PRO A 157 -5.75 -8.83 2.79
C PRO A 157 -6.34 -8.62 4.18
N LEU A 158 -6.13 -7.42 4.72
CA LEU A 158 -6.72 -6.98 5.97
C LEU A 158 -8.24 -6.86 5.82
N LEU A 159 -8.71 -6.15 4.79
CA LEU A 159 -10.13 -5.93 4.48
C LEU A 159 -10.39 -6.32 3.04
N VAL A 160 -11.51 -7.00 2.78
CA VAL A 160 -12.06 -7.20 1.43
C VAL A 160 -13.51 -6.76 1.42
N LYS A 161 -13.88 -5.93 0.44
CA LYS A 161 -15.25 -5.45 0.27
C LYS A 161 -15.69 -5.62 -1.19
N THR A 162 -16.87 -6.19 -1.39
CA THR A 162 -17.52 -6.28 -2.70
C THR A 162 -18.26 -5.00 -3.04
N ASP A 163 -18.49 -4.79 -4.33
CA ASP A 163 -19.30 -3.69 -4.87
C ASP A 163 -18.78 -2.33 -4.42
N VAL A 164 -17.45 -2.19 -4.41
CA VAL A 164 -16.78 -0.93 -4.08
C VAL A 164 -15.45 -0.85 -4.80
N THR A 165 -15.10 0.36 -5.22
CA THR A 165 -13.74 0.71 -5.65
C THR A 165 -13.20 1.77 -4.71
N TYR A 166 -12.19 1.41 -3.90
CA TYR A 166 -11.49 2.37 -3.06
C TYR A 166 -10.44 3.13 -3.86
N THR A 167 -10.46 4.46 -3.80
CA THR A 167 -9.55 5.34 -4.54
C THR A 167 -8.43 5.87 -3.67
N ARG A 168 -8.68 6.09 -2.38
CA ARG A 168 -7.72 6.65 -1.41
C ARG A 168 -7.86 5.98 -0.06
N ILE A 169 -6.75 5.98 0.67
CA ILE A 169 -6.66 5.50 2.05
C ILE A 169 -5.84 6.47 2.88
N ALA A 170 -6.30 6.75 4.09
CA ALA A 170 -5.51 7.32 5.17
C ALA A 170 -5.68 6.43 6.41
N VAL A 171 -4.64 6.31 7.23
CA VAL A 171 -4.68 5.48 8.44
C VAL A 171 -4.23 6.29 9.63
N ASP A 172 -5.02 6.25 10.69
CA ASP A 172 -4.70 6.84 12.00
C ASP A 172 -4.34 5.75 13.01
N GLU A 173 -3.48 6.09 13.97
CA GLU A 173 -3.19 5.28 15.15
C GLU A 173 -3.67 6.04 16.39
N THR A 174 -4.71 5.54 17.04
CA THR A 174 -5.36 6.19 18.20
C THR A 174 -5.42 5.25 19.41
N GLN A 175 -5.61 5.80 20.60
CA GLN A 175 -5.81 5.02 21.82
C GLN A 175 -7.30 5.03 22.20
N GLY A 176 -7.87 3.85 22.42
CA GLY A 176 -9.20 3.72 22.98
C GLY A 176 -9.21 3.95 24.48
N VAL A 177 -10.40 3.90 25.09
CA VAL A 177 -10.62 4.16 26.53
C VAL A 177 -9.78 3.26 27.45
N SER A 178 -9.51 2.01 27.03
CA SER A 178 -8.67 1.07 27.78
C SER A 178 -7.17 1.32 27.66
N GLY A 179 -6.75 2.34 26.90
CA GLY A 179 -5.34 2.59 26.54
C GLY A 179 -4.82 1.70 25.41
N ALA A 180 -5.62 0.73 24.95
CA ALA A 180 -5.30 -0.10 23.79
C ALA A 180 -5.17 0.76 22.53
N THR A 181 -4.16 0.45 21.71
CA THR A 181 -3.91 1.16 20.46
C THR A 181 -4.71 0.52 19.33
N TYR A 182 -5.44 1.33 18.58
CA TYR A 182 -6.25 0.95 17.43
C TYR A 182 -5.74 1.64 16.18
N ARG A 183 -5.82 0.93 15.05
CA ARG A 183 -5.57 1.50 13.73
C ARG A 183 -6.89 1.70 13.02
N VAL A 184 -7.16 2.94 12.60
CA VAL A 184 -8.40 3.31 11.94
C VAL A 184 -8.10 3.73 10.51
N MET A 185 -8.72 3.04 9.56
CA MET A 185 -8.61 3.28 8.12
C MET A 185 -9.78 4.15 7.66
N PHE A 186 -9.44 5.23 6.97
CA PHE A 186 -10.37 6.09 6.23
C PHE A 186 -10.22 5.77 4.75
N LEU A 187 -11.26 5.15 4.18
CA LEU A 187 -11.25 4.59 2.83
C LEU A 187 -12.25 5.36 1.96
N ALA A 188 -11.75 6.14 1.02
CA ALA A 188 -12.62 6.86 0.09
C ALA A 188 -12.96 6.01 -1.13
N THR A 189 -14.19 6.12 -1.63
CA THR A 189 -14.68 5.37 -2.78
C THR A 189 -14.74 6.21 -4.05
N ALA A 190 -14.79 5.54 -5.20
CA ALA A 190 -15.01 6.19 -6.50
C ALA A 190 -16.40 6.85 -6.63
N GLU A 191 -17.35 6.46 -5.79
CA GLU A 191 -18.74 6.95 -5.80
C GLU A 191 -18.98 8.09 -4.80
N GLY A 192 -17.94 8.54 -4.09
CA GLY A 192 -18.06 9.66 -3.16
C GLY A 192 -18.48 9.26 -1.74
N PHE A 193 -18.22 8.02 -1.34
CA PHE A 193 -18.38 7.59 0.05
C PHE A 193 -17.03 7.60 0.78
N LEU A 194 -17.10 7.76 2.10
CA LEU A 194 -16.00 7.54 3.02
C LEU A 194 -16.39 6.41 3.98
N HIS A 195 -15.67 5.30 3.93
CA HIS A 195 -15.79 4.24 4.92
C HIS A 195 -14.74 4.44 6.01
N LYS A 196 -15.16 4.36 7.27
CA LYS A 196 -14.26 4.26 8.41
C LYS A 196 -14.23 2.82 8.87
N ALA A 197 -13.04 2.23 8.97
CA ALA A 197 -12.87 0.87 9.43
C ALA A 197 -11.79 0.77 10.50
N VAL A 198 -12.02 0.02 11.56
CA VAL A 198 -11.06 -0.24 12.62
C VAL A 198 -10.48 -1.65 12.49
N GLU A 199 -9.17 -1.78 12.65
CA GLU A 199 -8.49 -3.07 12.74
C GLU A 199 -8.72 -3.69 14.14
N LEU A 200 -9.40 -4.83 14.20
CA LEU A 200 -9.68 -5.57 15.44
C LEU A 200 -9.06 -6.99 15.37
N PRO A 201 -8.81 -7.66 16.51
CA PRO A 201 -8.27 -9.02 16.53
C PRO A 201 -9.08 -10.06 15.75
N GLY A 202 -10.40 -9.88 15.65
CA GLY A 202 -11.30 -10.76 14.88
C GLY A 202 -11.42 -10.41 13.40
N GLY A 203 -10.64 -9.44 12.90
CA GLY A 203 -10.75 -8.89 11.55
C GLY A 203 -11.23 -7.43 11.58
N PRO A 204 -11.12 -6.71 10.45
CA PRO A 204 -11.52 -5.31 10.39
C PRO A 204 -13.03 -5.17 10.54
N HIS A 205 -13.45 -4.05 11.14
CA HIS A 205 -14.85 -3.70 11.30
C HIS A 205 -15.10 -2.33 10.66
N ILE A 206 -16.04 -2.24 9.72
CA ILE A 206 -16.49 -0.96 9.15
C ILE A 206 -17.43 -0.32 10.17
N VAL A 207 -16.97 0.78 10.78
CA VAL A 207 -17.67 1.55 11.81
C VAL A 207 -18.79 2.39 11.19
N GLU A 208 -18.49 3.08 10.10
CA GLU A 208 -19.45 3.96 9.43
C GLU A 208 -19.18 4.05 7.92
N SER A 209 -20.23 4.41 7.17
CA SER A 209 -20.18 4.79 5.76
C SER A 209 -20.85 6.14 5.61
N ILE A 210 -20.09 7.15 5.19
CA ILE A 210 -20.55 8.53 5.04
C ILE A 210 -20.63 8.84 3.55
N GLN A 211 -21.81 9.24 3.08
CA GLN A 211 -21.95 9.84 1.76
C GLN A 211 -21.44 11.29 1.81
N LEU A 212 -20.33 11.57 1.12
CA LEU A 212 -19.69 12.89 1.15
C LEU A 212 -20.37 13.89 0.23
N PHE A 213 -20.98 13.41 -0.86
CA PHE A 213 -21.52 14.24 -1.93
C PHE A 213 -22.93 13.77 -2.32
N GLY A 214 -23.83 14.71 -2.58
CA GLY A 214 -25.18 14.41 -3.05
C GLY A 214 -25.21 13.78 -4.45
N THR A 215 -24.20 14.09 -5.27
CA THR A 215 -23.96 13.46 -6.58
C THR A 215 -22.65 12.67 -6.54
N ALA A 216 -22.62 11.49 -7.17
CA ALA A 216 -21.42 10.65 -7.19
C ALA A 216 -20.22 11.43 -7.75
N GLU A 217 -19.17 11.55 -6.93
CA GLU A 217 -17.97 12.31 -7.23
C GLU A 217 -16.76 11.61 -6.59
N PRO A 218 -15.73 11.23 -7.37
CA PRO A 218 -14.61 10.47 -6.85
C PRO A 218 -13.70 11.34 -5.99
N VAL A 219 -13.35 10.83 -4.81
CA VAL A 219 -12.35 11.47 -3.95
C VAL A 219 -10.97 11.38 -4.60
N LYS A 220 -10.30 12.53 -4.73
CA LYS A 220 -8.98 12.67 -5.36
C LYS A 220 -7.83 12.69 -4.35
N ASN A 221 -8.08 13.13 -3.11
CA ASN A 221 -7.07 13.19 -2.06
C ASN A 221 -7.69 13.06 -0.66
N LEU A 222 -6.93 12.47 0.26
CA LEU A 222 -7.23 12.41 1.69
C LEU A 222 -6.01 12.93 2.46
N LEU A 223 -6.23 13.94 3.31
CA LEU A 223 -5.21 14.44 4.23
C LEU A 223 -5.72 14.36 5.66
N LEU A 224 -5.11 13.47 6.43
CA LEU A 224 -5.46 13.23 7.82
C LEU A 224 -4.75 14.25 8.73
N ALA A 225 -5.50 14.88 9.63
CA ALA A 225 -4.97 15.77 10.67
C ALA A 225 -5.45 15.29 12.06
N PRO A 226 -4.83 14.23 12.63
CA PRO A 226 -5.31 13.58 13.86
C PRO A 226 -5.41 14.53 15.05
N ARG A 227 -4.42 15.41 15.21
CA ARG A 227 -4.39 16.41 16.29
C ARG A 227 -5.53 17.44 16.23
N LYS A 228 -6.12 17.64 15.06
CA LYS A 228 -7.29 18.52 14.88
C LYS A 228 -8.60 17.75 14.93
N GLY A 229 -8.56 16.41 14.93
CA GLY A 229 -9.75 15.57 14.78
C GLY A 229 -10.43 15.72 13.42
N ILE A 230 -9.67 16.07 12.36
CA ILE A 230 -10.22 16.34 11.02
C ILE A 230 -9.53 15.50 9.95
N LEU A 231 -10.31 15.01 9.00
CA LEU A 231 -9.90 14.49 7.71
C LEU A 231 -10.30 15.49 6.62
N TYR A 232 -9.32 15.98 5.87
CA TYR A 232 -9.55 16.81 4.69
C TYR A 232 -9.74 15.92 3.46
N VAL A 233 -10.85 16.13 2.75
CA VAL A 233 -11.21 15.35 1.55
C VAL A 233 -11.19 16.25 0.33
N GLY A 234 -10.23 16.04 -0.56
CA GLY A 234 -10.11 16.78 -1.82
C GLY A 234 -10.85 16.07 -2.96
N TYR A 235 -11.65 16.83 -3.70
CA TYR A 235 -12.43 16.38 -4.87
C TYR A 235 -12.34 17.41 -6.01
N SER A 236 -13.02 17.21 -7.14
CA SER A 236 -12.84 18.09 -8.31
C SER A 236 -13.20 19.56 -8.07
N ALA A 237 -14.22 19.83 -7.25
CA ALA A 237 -14.72 21.19 -7.03
C ALA A 237 -14.20 21.87 -5.75
N GLY A 238 -13.48 21.16 -4.87
CA GLY A 238 -13.00 21.76 -3.62
C GLY A 238 -12.44 20.78 -2.59
N VAL A 239 -12.51 21.20 -1.32
CA VAL A 239 -12.05 20.44 -0.16
C VAL A 239 -13.13 20.45 0.92
N LEU A 240 -13.50 19.27 1.41
CA LEU A 240 -14.37 19.09 2.57
C LEU A 240 -13.53 18.83 3.82
N GLN A 241 -14.08 19.23 4.98
CA GLN A 241 -13.56 18.85 6.29
C GLN A 241 -14.54 17.87 6.92
N VAL A 242 -14.07 16.69 7.28
CA VAL A 242 -14.87 15.63 7.90
C VAL A 242 -14.27 15.33 9.28
N PRO A 243 -15.05 15.37 10.38
CA PRO A 243 -14.54 14.97 11.68
C PRO A 243 -14.18 13.47 11.69
N LEU A 244 -13.16 13.07 12.47
CA LEU A 244 -12.76 11.65 12.54
C LEU A 244 -13.83 10.74 13.16
N ALA A 245 -14.71 11.31 13.97
CA ALA A 245 -15.89 10.66 14.51
C ALA A 245 -16.98 11.67 14.84
N ASN A 246 -18.23 11.22 14.84
CA ASN A 246 -19.38 12.01 15.27
C ASN A 246 -20.16 11.26 16.35
N CYS A 247 -19.56 11.15 17.54
CA CYS A 247 -20.08 10.35 18.64
C CYS A 247 -21.47 10.80 19.13
N SER A 248 -21.83 12.06 18.89
CA SER A 248 -23.16 12.63 19.20
C SER A 248 -24.30 11.97 18.43
N LEU A 249 -24.02 11.17 17.39
CA LEU A 249 -25.02 10.36 16.71
C LEU A 249 -25.53 9.19 17.56
N HIS A 250 -24.74 8.72 18.53
CA HIS A 250 -25.12 7.64 19.42
C HIS A 250 -25.97 8.18 20.58
N ARG A 251 -27.24 7.78 20.65
CA ARG A 251 -28.21 8.29 21.62
C ARG A 251 -28.32 7.45 22.89
N SER A 252 -27.63 6.32 22.94
CA SER A 252 -27.57 5.44 24.10
C SER A 252 -26.18 4.83 24.28
N CYS A 253 -25.88 4.40 25.52
CA CYS A 253 -24.66 3.65 25.83
C CYS A 253 -24.51 2.42 24.93
N ALA A 254 -25.60 1.68 24.70
CA ALA A 254 -25.60 0.51 23.84
C ALA A 254 -25.20 0.84 22.40
N GLU A 255 -25.76 1.90 21.80
CA GLU A 255 -25.40 2.35 20.46
C GLU A 255 -23.92 2.76 20.36
N CYS A 256 -23.43 3.53 21.34
CA CYS A 256 -22.04 4.00 21.34
C CYS A 256 -21.04 2.85 21.47
N VAL A 257 -21.30 1.90 22.38
CA VAL A 257 -20.41 0.75 22.61
C VAL A 257 -20.45 -0.23 21.43
N LEU A 258 -21.64 -0.46 20.84
CA LEU A 258 -21.80 -1.36 19.70
C LEU A 258 -21.22 -0.80 18.40
N ALA A 259 -21.06 0.52 18.27
CA ALA A 259 -20.38 1.15 17.14
C ALA A 259 -18.89 0.75 17.06
N ARG A 260 -18.28 0.36 18.19
CA ARG A 260 -16.87 -0.05 18.29
C ARG A 260 -15.90 0.97 17.70
N ASP A 261 -16.27 2.25 17.80
CA ASP A 261 -15.44 3.35 17.35
C ASP A 261 -14.44 3.73 18.45
N PRO A 262 -13.12 3.57 18.24
CA PRO A 262 -12.13 3.91 19.27
C PRO A 262 -12.07 5.42 19.58
N TYR A 263 -12.72 6.28 18.79
CA TYR A 263 -12.86 7.71 19.09
C TYR A 263 -14.05 8.03 19.99
N CYS A 264 -14.97 7.10 20.23
CA CYS A 264 -16.21 7.35 20.97
C CYS A 264 -16.26 6.59 22.30
N ALA A 265 -16.82 7.24 23.31
CA ALA A 265 -17.08 6.71 24.64
C ALA A 265 -18.39 7.32 25.17
N TRP A 266 -19.10 6.56 26.01
CA TRP A 266 -20.31 7.01 26.69
C TRP A 266 -19.99 7.51 28.10
#